data_AF-A0A0G4K3A6-F1
#
_entry.id   AF-A0A0G4K3A6-F1
#
_cell.length_a   1.000
_cell.length_b   1.000
_cell.length_c   1.000
_cell.angle_alpha   90.00
_cell.angle_beta   90.00
_cell.angle_gamma   90.00
#
_symmetry.space_group_name_H-M   'P 1'
#
loop_
_entity.id
_entity.type
_entity.pdbx_description
1 polymer ?
#
loop_
_entity_poly.entity_id
_entity_poly.type
_entity_poly.pdbx_seq_one_letter_code
_entity_poly.pdbx_strand_id
1 'polypeptide(L)'
;MIFDLLRDLEILLSDISFSGINNIDYSTIEKIEILEKKFEKISMENIKNLLTEFINSIKQYKTSEDKKINIKEVSNNIAKLEFYIRNALSYEK
;
A
#
# COMPACT_ATOMS: atom_id res chain seq x y z
N MET A 1 -1.37 -13.28 13.39
CA MET A 1 -2.03 -13.29 12.06
C MET A 1 -2.29 -11.88 11.55
N ILE A 2 -3.10 -11.04 12.23
CA ILE A 2 -3.37 -9.67 11.76
C ILE A 2 -2.10 -8.81 11.81
N PHE A 3 -1.39 -8.81 12.94
CA PHE A 3 -0.15 -8.04 13.09
C PHE A 3 0.95 -8.50 12.12
N ASP A 4 1.05 -9.80 11.85
CA ASP A 4 1.99 -10.32 10.84
C ASP A 4 1.68 -9.76 9.44
N LEU A 5 0.41 -9.70 9.04
CA LEU A 5 0.01 -9.09 7.76
C LEU A 5 0.29 -7.59 7.72
N LEU A 6 0.13 -6.89 8.83
CA LEU A 6 0.45 -5.46 8.94
C LEU A 6 1.95 -5.23 8.81
N ARG A 7 2.79 -6.08 9.40
CA ARG A 7 4.25 -6.04 9.27
C ARG A 7 4.71 -6.39 7.85
N ASP A 8 4.13 -7.40 7.23
CA ASP A 8 4.39 -7.74 5.82
C ASP A 8 4.10 -6.53 4.91
N LEU A 9 2.99 -5.82 5.17
CA LEU A 9 2.65 -4.61 4.44
C LEU A 9 3.60 -3.45 4.77
N GLU A 10 4.00 -3.27 6.03
CA GLU A 10 4.97 -2.24 6.44
C GLU A 10 6.30 -2.39 5.71
N ILE A 11 6.82 -3.62 5.64
CA ILE A 11 8.06 -3.94 4.93
C ILE A 11 7.91 -3.59 3.44
N LEU A 12 6.81 -4.02 2.82
CA LEU A 12 6.55 -3.75 1.41
C LEU A 12 6.47 -2.25 1.10
N LEU A 13 5.82 -1.46 1.96
CA LEU A 13 5.74 0.00 1.82
C LEU A 13 7.10 0.67 2.01
N SER A 14 7.89 0.21 2.98
CA SER A 14 9.26 0.68 3.18
C SER A 14 10.13 0.43 1.95
N ASP A 15 10.03 -0.76 1.36
CA ASP A 15 10.78 -1.12 0.14
C ASP A 15 10.37 -0.21 -1.05
N ILE A 16 9.07 0.06 -1.21
CA ILE A 16 8.56 0.99 -2.22
C ILE A 16 9.06 2.42 -1.98
N SER A 17 8.99 2.91 -0.74
CA SER A 17 9.44 4.25 -0.38
C SER A 17 10.95 4.43 -0.60
N PHE A 18 11.75 3.40 -0.32
CA PHE A 18 13.20 3.44 -0.50
C PHE A 18 13.62 3.29 -1.96
N SER A 19 13.00 2.35 -2.70
CA SER A 19 13.29 2.15 -4.13
C SER A 19 12.75 3.29 -4.99
N GLY A 20 11.71 3.98 -4.54
CA GLY A 20 11.05 5.06 -5.26
C GLY A 20 10.00 4.56 -6.26
N ILE A 21 8.93 5.33 -6.42
CA ILE A 21 7.72 4.96 -7.17
C ILE A 21 8.00 4.55 -8.63
N ASN A 22 9.04 5.10 -9.24
CA ASN A 22 9.48 4.74 -10.60
C ASN A 22 9.89 3.27 -10.75
N ASN A 23 10.34 2.65 -9.67
CA ASN A 23 10.86 1.28 -9.65
C ASN A 23 9.82 0.24 -9.21
N ILE A 24 8.59 0.65 -8.90
CA ILE A 24 7.51 -0.28 -8.63
C ILE A 24 7.23 -1.05 -9.92
N ASP A 25 7.37 -2.37 -9.91
CA ASP A 25 7.07 -3.25 -11.02
C ASP A 25 5.68 -3.90 -10.86
N TYR A 26 5.25 -4.66 -11.86
CA TYR A 26 3.97 -5.38 -11.78
C TYR A 26 3.97 -6.45 -10.68
N SER A 27 5.12 -7.08 -10.39
CA SER A 27 5.22 -8.08 -9.31
C SER A 27 4.94 -7.47 -7.93
N THR A 28 5.37 -6.23 -7.70
CA THR A 28 5.08 -5.48 -6.48
C THR A 28 3.59 -5.18 -6.37
N ILE A 29 2.92 -4.80 -7.47
CA ILE A 29 1.47 -4.58 -7.49
C ILE A 29 0.72 -5.87 -7.14
N GLU A 30 1.11 -7.01 -7.71
CA GLU A 30 0.52 -8.32 -7.39
C GLU A 30 0.67 -8.68 -5.90
N LYS A 31 1.82 -8.38 -5.28
CA LYS A 31 2.01 -8.57 -3.83
C LYS A 31 1.03 -7.72 -3.00
N ILE A 32 0.80 -6.47 -3.40
CA ILE A 32 -0.17 -5.58 -2.73
C ILE A 32 -1.59 -6.15 -2.89
N GLU A 33 -1.97 -6.61 -4.08
CA GLU A 33 -3.28 -7.24 -4.35
C GLU A 33 -3.47 -8.54 -3.55
N ILE A 34 -2.41 -9.32 -3.34
CA ILE A 34 -2.45 -10.50 -2.46
C ILE A 34 -2.71 -10.09 -1.00
N LEU A 35 -2.06 -9.03 -0.52
CA LEU A 35 -2.30 -8.50 0.83
C LEU A 35 -3.73 -7.96 0.98
N GLU A 36 -4.23 -7.22 -0.01
CA GLU A 36 -5.61 -6.73 -0.05
C GLU A 36 -6.61 -7.87 0.15
N LYS A 37 -6.49 -8.95 -0.63
CA LYS A 37 -7.35 -10.14 -0.51
C LYS A 37 -7.21 -10.84 0.85
N LYS A 38 -6.02 -10.82 1.45
CA LYS A 38 -5.81 -11.37 2.79
C LYS A 38 -6.53 -10.53 3.85
N PHE A 39 -6.49 -9.19 3.75
CA PHE A 39 -7.21 -8.29 4.65
C PHE A 39 -8.74 -8.36 4.48
N GLU A 40 -9.22 -8.53 3.25
CA GLU A 40 -10.64 -8.78 2.96
C GLU A 40 -11.14 -10.05 3.67
N LYS A 41 -10.38 -11.16 3.59
CA LYS A 41 -10.75 -12.44 4.22
C LYS A 41 -10.86 -12.38 5.74
N ILE A 42 -10.24 -11.39 6.37
CA ILE A 42 -10.29 -11.18 7.83
C ILE A 42 -11.15 -9.97 8.20
N SER A 43 -11.99 -9.49 7.27
CA SER A 43 -12.94 -8.40 7.44
C SER A 43 -12.32 -7.06 7.87
N MET A 44 -11.09 -6.79 7.43
CA MET A 44 -10.42 -5.50 7.65
C MET A 44 -10.67 -4.55 6.47
N GLU A 45 -11.92 -4.11 6.32
CA GLU A 45 -12.35 -3.30 5.17
C GLU A 45 -11.61 -1.96 5.02
N ASN A 46 -11.25 -1.31 6.14
CA ASN A 46 -10.58 -0.02 6.09
C ASN A 46 -9.21 -0.11 5.39
N ILE A 47 -8.36 -1.05 5.81
CA ILE A 47 -7.04 -1.22 5.19
C ILE A 47 -7.17 -1.80 3.78
N LYS A 48 -8.15 -2.69 3.55
CA LYS A 48 -8.48 -3.18 2.21
C LYS A 48 -8.77 -2.01 1.26
N ASN A 49 -9.62 -1.07 1.66
CA ASN A 49 -9.96 0.09 0.82
C ASN A 49 -8.77 1.02 0.59
N LEU A 50 -7.92 1.23 1.61
CA LEU A 50 -6.68 1.99 1.45
C LEU A 50 -5.72 1.30 0.46
N LEU A 51 -5.65 -0.03 0.45
CA LEU A 51 -4.85 -0.78 -0.52
C LEU A 51 -5.45 -0.67 -1.92
N THR A 52 -6.78 -0.75 -2.07
CA THR A 52 -7.45 -0.53 -3.36
C THR A 52 -7.11 0.87 -3.92
N GLU A 53 -7.20 1.92 -3.09
CA GLU A 53 -6.82 3.30 -3.47
C GLU A 53 -5.35 3.37 -3.90
N PHE A 54 -4.45 2.76 -3.12
CA PHE A 54 -3.03 2.73 -3.43
C PHE A 54 -2.73 2.02 -4.76
N ILE A 55 -3.28 0.81 -4.98
CA ILE A 55 -3.12 0.05 -6.22
C ILE A 55 -3.59 0.88 -7.42
N ASN A 56 -4.76 1.51 -7.32
CA ASN A 56 -5.30 2.35 -8.39
C ASN A 56 -4.39 3.53 -8.70
N SER A 57 -3.85 4.20 -7.69
CA SER A 57 -2.91 5.32 -7.89
C SER A 57 -1.60 4.89 -8.56
N ILE A 58 -1.06 3.70 -8.23
CA ILE A 58 0.13 3.16 -8.90
C ILE A 58 -0.17 2.85 -10.37
N LYS A 59 -1.32 2.21 -10.64
CA LYS A 59 -1.74 1.87 -12.01
C LYS A 59 -1.91 3.13 -12.86
N GLN A 60 -2.54 4.17 -12.32
CA GLN A 60 -2.67 5.48 -12.97
C GLN A 60 -1.32 6.16 -13.20
N TYR A 61 -0.41 6.11 -12.21
CA TYR A 61 0.94 6.64 -12.36
C TYR A 61 1.70 6.00 -13.53
N LYS A 62 1.53 4.68 -13.73
CA LYS A 62 2.19 3.94 -14.80
C LYS A 62 1.64 4.23 -16.20
N THR A 63 0.35 4.56 -16.31
CA THR A 63 -0.32 4.71 -17.62
C THR A 63 -0.51 6.16 -18.07
N SER A 64 -0.35 7.13 -17.17
CA SER A 64 -0.64 8.53 -17.44
C SER A 64 0.58 9.34 -17.91
N GLU A 65 0.30 10.37 -18.72
CA GLU A 65 1.31 11.35 -19.18
C GLU A 65 1.69 12.36 -18.08
N ASP A 66 0.79 12.68 -17.14
CA ASP A 66 1.06 13.63 -16.05
C ASP A 66 1.60 12.94 -14.79
N LYS A 67 2.90 12.64 -14.83
CA LYS A 67 3.58 11.95 -13.72
C LYS A 67 3.65 12.78 -12.43
N LYS A 68 3.56 14.12 -12.49
CA LYS A 68 3.78 14.98 -11.31
C LYS A 68 2.56 15.06 -10.40
N ILE A 69 1.35 15.06 -10.96
CA ILE A 69 0.13 14.98 -10.15
C ILE A 69 0.01 13.57 -9.54
N ASN A 70 0.28 12.55 -10.35
CA ASN A 70 0.11 11.16 -9.93
C ASN A 70 1.13 10.71 -8.88
N ILE A 71 2.37 11.22 -8.90
CA ILE A 71 3.35 10.89 -7.85
C ILE A 71 2.90 11.39 -6.48
N LYS A 72 2.27 12.57 -6.42
CA LYS A 72 1.73 13.13 -5.18
C LYS A 72 0.61 12.24 -4.63
N GLU A 73 -0.25 11.73 -5.50
CA GLU A 73 -1.34 10.84 -5.09
C GLU A 73 -0.82 9.52 -4.54
N VAL A 74 0.14 8.89 -5.22
CA VAL A 74 0.80 7.67 -4.73
C VAL A 74 1.47 7.93 -3.36
N SER A 75 2.21 9.03 -3.21
CA SER A 75 2.83 9.40 -1.93
C SER A 75 1.80 9.63 -0.82
N ASN A 76 0.66 10.26 -1.12
CA ASN A 76 -0.43 10.44 -0.15
C ASN A 76 -1.00 9.09 0.31
N ASN A 77 -1.18 8.15 -0.61
CA ASN A 77 -1.71 6.83 -0.29
C ASN A 77 -0.71 6.00 0.55
N ILE A 78 0.59 6.10 0.27
CA ILE A 78 1.64 5.52 1.14
C ILE A 78 1.52 6.10 2.56
N ALA A 79 1.44 7.43 2.71
CA ALA A 79 1.36 8.07 4.02
C ALA A 79 0.09 7.66 4.81
N LYS A 80 -1.06 7.53 4.15
CA LYS A 80 -2.29 7.02 4.77
C LYS A 80 -2.11 5.59 5.29
N LEU A 81 -1.51 4.72 4.47
CA LEU A 81 -1.26 3.33 4.83
C LEU A 81 -0.27 3.23 6.00
N GLU A 82 0.85 3.95 5.96
CA GLU A 82 1.83 3.99 7.04
C GLU A 82 1.20 4.48 8.35
N PHE A 83 0.38 5.52 8.30
CA PHE A 83 -0.34 6.02 9.47
C PHE A 83 -1.29 4.96 10.04
N TYR A 84 -2.07 4.29 9.18
CA TYR A 84 -2.97 3.22 9.60
C TYR A 84 -2.22 2.07 10.25
N ILE A 85 -1.14 1.60 9.62
CA ILE A 85 -0.33 0.47 10.09
C ILE A 85 0.29 0.79 11.44
N ARG A 86 0.93 1.96 11.59
CA ARG A 86 1.53 2.38 12.87
C ARG A 86 0.50 2.49 13.98
N ASN A 87 -0.69 3.03 13.67
CA ASN A 87 -1.77 3.09 14.63
C ASN A 87 -2.23 1.69 15.04
N ALA A 88 -2.43 0.78 14.08
CA ALA A 88 -2.86 -0.58 14.35
C ALA A 88 -1.81 -1.39 15.14
N LEU A 89 -0.54 -1.30 14.78
CA LEU A 89 0.58 -1.97 15.46
C LEU A 89 0.79 -1.44 16.89
N SER A 90 0.40 -0.20 17.20
CA SER A 90 0.47 0.31 18.58
C SER A 90 -0.40 -0.46 19.59
N TYR A 91 -1.35 -1.27 19.10
CA TYR A 91 -2.18 -2.16 19.93
C TYR A 91 -1.59 -3.57 20.07
N GLU A 92 -0.48 -3.88 19.40
CA GLU A 92 0.27 -5.13 19.56
C GLU A 92 1.03 -5.08 20.88
N LYS A 93 0.40 -5.53 21.97
CA LYS A 93 1.01 -5.62 23.29
C LYS A 93 1.94 -6.83 23.41
#